data_AF-A0AAU3C8B8-F1
#
_entry.id   AF-A0AAU3C8B8-F1
#
_cell.length_a   1.000
_cell.length_b   1.000
_cell.length_c   1.000
_cell.angle_alpha   90.00
_cell.angle_beta   90.00
_cell.angle_gamma   90.00
#
_symmetry.space_group_name_H-M   'P 1'
#
loop_
_entity.id
_entity.type
_entity.pdbx_description
1 polymer ?
#
loop_
_entity_poly.entity_id
_entity_poly.type
_entity_poly.pdbx_seq_one_letter_code
_entity_poly.pdbx_strand_id
1 'polypeptide(L)'
;MHMRWRRAAYAVAGTLVLGLLSVLPASPAAAATGQISGLAGKCVDVAGAGTANGTAVQLYDCNGTAAQQWNVGADGTIRALGKCLDVTGNSTASGAQLQLWDCSGGTNQKWVVTAARDIVNPQADKCADVTGNNSANGTRLQIWTCTGGANQKWTAPATGGGTPSGFVVSEAQFNQMFPNRNGFYTYSGLTAALGAYPAFTGTGSDTVRKQEAAAFLANVNHETGGLVYVVEQNTANYPHYCDWSQSYGCPAGQAAYYGRGPIQLSWNFNYKAAGDALGIDLLGNPWLVQNDSAVAWKTGLWYWNTQSGPGTMTPHNAMVNSAGFGQTIRSINGSLECDGRNPAQVQSRVDAYQRFTSILGVAPGANLYC
;
A
#
# COMPACT_ATOMS: atom_id res chain seq x y z
N MET A 1 -8.57 -32.18 46.42
CA MET A 1 -9.90 -32.29 45.77
C MET A 1 -9.73 -32.02 44.29
N HIS A 2 -9.63 -33.07 43.47
CA HIS A 2 -9.63 -32.99 42.01
C HIS A 2 -11.07 -33.13 41.51
N MET A 3 -11.54 -32.24 40.64
CA MET A 3 -12.82 -32.38 39.97
C MET A 3 -12.60 -32.51 38.46
N ARG A 4 -12.79 -33.75 37.97
CA ARG A 4 -12.81 -34.13 36.56
C ARG A 4 -14.16 -33.75 35.96
N TRP A 5 -14.17 -33.06 34.82
CA TRP A 5 -15.37 -32.91 33.99
C TRP A 5 -15.30 -33.87 32.80
N ARG A 6 -16.31 -34.73 32.69
CA ARG A 6 -16.49 -35.71 31.61
C ARG A 6 -16.95 -34.98 30.34
N ARG A 7 -16.35 -35.32 29.19
CA ARG A 7 -16.84 -34.90 27.86
C ARG A 7 -17.89 -35.90 27.38
N ALA A 8 -19.09 -35.42 27.05
CA ALA A 8 -20.08 -36.15 26.28
C ALA A 8 -19.81 -35.95 24.79
N ALA A 9 -19.70 -37.04 24.03
CA ALA A 9 -19.57 -37.01 22.58
C ALA A 9 -20.98 -37.03 21.96
N TYR A 10 -21.33 -36.00 21.20
CA TYR A 10 -22.47 -36.02 20.27
C TYR A 10 -21.92 -36.30 18.88
N ALA A 11 -22.34 -37.41 18.27
CA ALA A 11 -22.08 -37.69 16.86
C ALA A 11 -23.17 -37.01 16.02
N VAL A 12 -22.81 -35.98 15.27
CA VAL A 12 -23.65 -35.40 14.22
C VAL A 12 -23.20 -36.00 12.88
N ALA A 13 -24.06 -36.80 12.26
CA ALA A 13 -23.86 -37.27 10.90
C ALA A 13 -24.19 -36.11 9.93
N GLY A 14 -23.16 -35.42 9.46
CA GLY A 14 -23.27 -34.42 8.40
C GLY A 14 -22.96 -35.03 7.04
N THR A 15 -23.94 -35.00 6.14
CA THR A 15 -23.80 -35.40 4.74
C THR A 15 -22.82 -34.47 4.03
N LEU A 16 -21.70 -35.00 3.54
CA LEU A 16 -20.66 -34.24 2.85
C LEU A 16 -21.11 -33.97 1.40
N VAL A 17 -21.58 -32.75 1.12
CA VAL A 17 -21.75 -32.27 -0.27
C VAL A 17 -20.39 -31.77 -0.75
N LEU A 18 -19.72 -32.57 -1.58
CA LEU A 18 -18.51 -32.16 -2.31
C LEU A 18 -18.92 -31.15 -3.39
N GLY A 19 -18.99 -29.87 -3.02
CA GLY A 19 -18.97 -28.78 -3.98
C GLY A 19 -17.58 -28.69 -4.60
N LEU A 20 -17.45 -28.98 -5.89
CA LEU A 20 -16.26 -28.59 -6.64
C LEU A 20 -16.15 -27.06 -6.60
N LEU A 21 -15.30 -26.52 -5.73
CA LEU A 21 -14.77 -25.17 -5.89
C LEU A 21 -13.90 -25.19 -7.14
N SER A 22 -14.41 -24.65 -8.24
CA SER A 22 -13.58 -24.19 -9.34
C SER A 22 -12.68 -23.08 -8.81
N VAL A 23 -11.42 -23.42 -8.53
CA VAL A 23 -10.36 -22.46 -8.25
C VAL A 23 -10.10 -21.73 -9.57
N LEU A 24 -10.81 -20.63 -9.81
CA LEU A 24 -10.41 -19.68 -10.84
C LEU A 24 -9.04 -19.15 -10.41
N PRO A 25 -7.97 -19.28 -11.22
CA PRO A 25 -6.72 -18.62 -10.89
C PRO A 25 -6.99 -17.12 -10.80
N ALA A 26 -6.69 -16.53 -9.64
CA ALA A 26 -6.70 -15.10 -9.46
C ALA A 26 -5.80 -14.51 -10.56
N SER A 27 -6.43 -13.78 -11.49
CA SER A 27 -5.68 -13.06 -12.51
C SER A 27 -4.78 -12.06 -11.78
N PRO A 28 -3.46 -12.01 -12.07
CA PRO A 28 -2.62 -10.98 -11.48
C PRO A 28 -3.22 -9.61 -11.82
N ALA A 29 -3.27 -8.72 -10.82
CA ALA A 29 -3.71 -7.34 -10.99
C ALA A 29 -2.99 -6.75 -12.20
N ALA A 30 -3.74 -6.43 -13.26
CA ALA A 30 -3.17 -6.02 -14.52
C ALA A 30 -2.39 -4.71 -14.32
N ALA A 31 -1.09 -4.76 -14.58
CA ALA A 31 -0.27 -3.57 -14.70
C ALA A 31 -0.84 -2.69 -15.82
N ALA A 32 -0.92 -1.38 -15.59
CA ALA A 32 -1.52 -0.48 -16.55
C ALA A 32 -0.58 -0.26 -17.73
N THR A 33 -1.06 -0.57 -18.92
CA THR A 33 -0.34 -0.39 -20.18
C THR A 33 -0.93 0.79 -20.93
N GLY A 34 -0.08 1.69 -21.41
CA GLY A 34 -0.51 2.82 -22.25
C GLY A 34 0.67 3.71 -22.65
N GLN A 35 0.35 4.86 -23.28
CA GLN A 35 1.35 5.88 -23.59
C GLN A 35 1.76 6.67 -22.34
N ILE A 36 3.05 6.93 -22.20
CA ILE A 36 3.59 7.94 -21.28
C ILE A 36 3.83 9.21 -22.09
N SER A 37 3.08 10.28 -21.83
CA SER A 37 3.23 11.57 -22.52
C SER A 37 3.88 12.63 -21.63
N GLY A 38 4.55 13.62 -22.21
CA GLY A 38 5.27 14.64 -21.46
C GLY A 38 5.44 15.94 -22.24
N LEU A 39 6.67 16.42 -22.33
CA LEU A 39 7.02 17.68 -22.96
C LEU A 39 6.38 17.83 -24.35
N ALA A 40 5.73 18.98 -24.59
CA ALA A 40 5.01 19.29 -25.83
C ALA A 40 3.93 18.28 -26.25
N GLY A 41 3.38 17.49 -25.30
CA GLY A 41 2.37 16.47 -25.57
C GLY A 41 2.90 15.24 -26.30
N LYS A 42 4.23 15.09 -26.41
CA LYS A 42 4.90 13.96 -27.06
C LYS A 42 5.07 12.78 -26.12
N CYS A 43 5.32 11.61 -26.68
CA CYS A 43 5.35 10.34 -25.97
C CYS A 43 6.77 9.82 -25.74
N VAL A 44 6.96 9.09 -24.64
CA VAL A 44 8.11 8.22 -24.43
C VAL A 44 8.05 7.08 -25.43
N ASP A 45 9.11 6.93 -26.22
CA ASP A 45 9.14 6.10 -27.43
C ASP A 45 10.39 5.23 -27.45
N VAL A 46 10.23 3.98 -27.86
CA VAL A 46 11.34 3.09 -28.17
C VAL A 46 11.78 3.34 -29.61
N ALA A 47 12.99 3.86 -29.79
CA ALA A 47 13.50 4.29 -31.10
C ALA A 47 13.42 3.16 -32.14
N GLY A 48 12.66 3.42 -33.22
CA GLY A 48 12.47 2.48 -34.32
C GLY A 48 11.77 1.17 -33.93
N ALA A 49 11.09 1.12 -32.78
CA ALA A 49 10.55 -0.10 -32.19
C ALA A 49 11.60 -1.22 -32.00
N GLY A 50 12.86 -0.84 -31.81
CA GLY A 50 13.96 -1.78 -31.63
C GLY A 50 13.79 -2.62 -30.36
N THR A 51 14.06 -3.92 -30.46
CA THR A 51 13.95 -4.88 -29.35
C THR A 51 15.32 -5.39 -28.89
N ALA A 52 16.42 -4.79 -29.33
CA ALA A 52 17.75 -5.12 -28.85
C ALA A 52 18.04 -4.42 -27.51
N ASN A 53 18.83 -5.05 -26.65
CA ASN A 53 19.38 -4.38 -25.47
C ASN A 53 20.21 -3.17 -25.89
N GLY A 54 20.01 -2.03 -25.21
CA GLY A 54 20.62 -0.76 -25.58
C GLY A 54 19.82 0.06 -26.57
N THR A 55 18.64 -0.40 -27.02
CA THR A 55 17.76 0.41 -27.87
C THR A 55 17.40 1.71 -27.15
N ALA A 56 17.56 2.83 -27.85
CA ALA A 56 17.32 4.16 -27.34
C ALA A 56 15.84 4.40 -26.94
N VAL A 57 15.61 4.94 -25.74
CA VAL A 57 14.33 5.55 -25.35
C VAL A 57 14.34 7.08 -25.60
N GLN A 58 13.43 7.56 -26.43
CA GLN A 58 13.41 8.93 -26.96
C GLN A 58 12.03 9.60 -26.77
N LEU A 59 11.98 10.91 -27.00
CA LEU A 59 10.74 11.65 -27.14
C LEU A 59 10.31 11.63 -28.61
N TYR A 60 9.05 11.27 -28.87
CA TYR A 60 8.52 11.23 -30.23
C TYR A 60 7.04 11.59 -30.26
N ASP A 61 6.54 12.06 -31.41
CA ASP A 61 5.11 12.25 -31.59
C ASP A 61 4.32 10.99 -31.25
N CYS A 62 3.23 11.16 -30.50
CA CYS A 62 2.37 10.07 -30.11
C CYS A 62 1.72 9.44 -31.36
N ASN A 63 2.05 8.18 -31.64
CA ASN A 63 1.66 7.45 -32.85
C ASN A 63 0.91 6.14 -32.54
N GLY A 64 0.72 5.80 -31.26
CA GLY A 64 -0.07 4.65 -30.81
C GLY A 64 0.57 3.27 -31.02
N THR A 65 1.76 3.21 -31.64
CA THR A 65 2.47 1.94 -31.89
C THR A 65 2.91 1.27 -30.58
N ALA A 66 3.23 -0.02 -30.65
CA ALA A 66 3.74 -0.78 -29.51
C ALA A 66 5.02 -0.19 -28.90
N ALA A 67 5.81 0.56 -29.68
CA ALA A 67 7.00 1.28 -29.21
C ALA A 67 6.68 2.38 -28.19
N GLN A 68 5.42 2.78 -28.07
CA GLN A 68 4.95 3.80 -27.11
C GLN A 68 3.98 3.21 -26.09
N GLN A 69 3.77 1.89 -26.09
CA GLN A 69 2.92 1.24 -25.10
C GLN A 69 3.79 0.74 -23.95
N TRP A 70 3.73 1.46 -22.84
CA TRP A 70 4.49 1.19 -21.63
C TRP A 70 3.59 0.61 -20.56
N ASN A 71 4.01 -0.51 -20.00
CA ASN A 71 3.44 -1.13 -18.83
C ASN A 71 4.14 -0.57 -17.57
N VAL A 72 3.40 0.15 -16.74
CA VAL A 72 3.90 0.62 -15.45
C VAL A 72 3.57 -0.44 -14.40
N GLY A 73 4.57 -1.25 -14.05
CA GLY A 73 4.44 -2.40 -13.18
C GLY A 73 4.38 -2.02 -11.70
N ALA A 74 3.54 -2.73 -10.93
CA ALA A 74 3.49 -2.60 -9.47
C ALA A 74 4.80 -3.03 -8.78
N ASP A 75 5.67 -3.75 -9.49
CA ASP A 75 7.01 -4.15 -9.05
C ASP A 75 8.07 -3.03 -9.20
N GLY A 76 7.63 -1.82 -9.58
CA GLY A 76 8.48 -0.66 -9.79
C GLY A 76 9.22 -0.67 -11.13
N THR A 77 8.91 -1.58 -12.06
CA THR A 77 9.49 -1.53 -13.41
C THR A 77 8.56 -0.78 -14.38
N ILE A 78 9.13 -0.16 -15.41
CA ILE A 78 8.38 0.39 -16.54
C ILE A 78 8.82 -0.40 -17.77
N ARG A 79 7.90 -1.04 -18.50
CA ARG A 79 8.24 -2.03 -19.53
C ARG A 79 7.62 -1.71 -20.88
N ALA A 80 8.36 -1.89 -21.96
CA ALA A 80 7.84 -1.85 -23.33
C ALA A 80 8.50 -2.97 -24.15
N LEU A 81 7.76 -3.52 -25.11
CA LEU A 81 8.25 -4.57 -26.01
C LEU A 81 8.92 -5.77 -25.29
N GLY A 82 8.40 -6.13 -24.10
CA GLY A 82 8.92 -7.23 -23.28
C GLY A 82 10.21 -6.93 -22.51
N LYS A 83 10.69 -5.68 -22.53
CA LYS A 83 11.92 -5.22 -21.88
C LYS A 83 11.65 -4.06 -20.91
N CYS A 84 12.62 -3.76 -20.06
CA CYS A 84 12.53 -2.75 -19.02
C CYS A 84 13.17 -1.41 -19.46
N LEU A 85 12.59 -0.30 -19.01
CA LEU A 85 13.19 1.02 -19.00
C LEU A 85 14.38 0.99 -18.04
N ASP A 86 15.56 1.30 -18.56
CA ASP A 86 16.84 1.03 -17.91
C ASP A 86 17.73 2.27 -17.99
N VAL A 87 18.39 2.61 -16.88
CA VAL A 87 19.49 3.59 -16.90
C VAL A 87 20.77 2.89 -17.35
N THR A 88 21.36 3.36 -18.44
CA THR A 88 22.55 2.76 -19.05
C THR A 88 23.69 2.60 -18.05
N GLY A 89 24.23 1.38 -17.99
CA GLY A 89 25.41 1.07 -17.18
C GLY A 89 25.19 1.15 -15.67
N ASN A 90 23.93 1.11 -15.21
CA ASN A 90 23.57 1.28 -13.81
C ASN A 90 24.07 2.62 -13.20
N SER A 91 24.27 3.63 -14.05
CA SER A 91 24.84 4.91 -13.64
C SER A 91 23.86 5.72 -12.78
N THR A 92 24.40 6.47 -11.82
CA THR A 92 23.65 7.45 -11.02
C THR A 92 23.97 8.90 -11.43
N ALA A 93 24.83 9.10 -12.42
CA ALA A 93 25.24 10.43 -12.86
C ALA A 93 24.13 11.13 -13.68
N SER A 94 23.96 12.43 -13.48
CA SER A 94 23.12 13.25 -14.35
C SER A 94 23.62 13.16 -15.80
N GLY A 95 22.71 12.98 -16.75
CA GLY A 95 23.03 12.82 -18.17
C GLY A 95 23.14 11.37 -18.63
N ALA A 96 23.13 10.40 -17.70
CA ALA A 96 23.07 8.99 -18.06
C ALA A 96 21.78 8.71 -18.85
N GLN A 97 21.94 8.07 -20.01
CA GLN A 97 20.87 7.89 -20.98
C GLN A 97 19.92 6.75 -20.57
N LEU A 98 18.66 6.85 -21.03
CA LEU A 98 17.68 5.77 -20.88
C LEU A 98 17.66 4.86 -22.11
N GLN A 99 17.53 3.57 -21.87
CA GLN A 99 17.50 2.53 -22.88
C GLN A 99 16.45 1.45 -22.55
N LEU A 100 16.15 0.60 -23.52
CA LEU A 100 15.55 -0.71 -23.25
C LEU A 100 16.64 -1.72 -22.92
N TRP A 101 16.36 -2.53 -21.90
CA TRP A 101 17.20 -3.67 -21.54
C TRP A 101 16.35 -4.83 -21.04
N ASP A 102 16.87 -6.05 -21.11
CA ASP A 102 16.25 -7.20 -20.46
C ASP A 102 15.97 -6.91 -18.99
N CYS A 103 14.80 -7.31 -18.52
CA CYS A 103 14.42 -7.12 -17.13
C CYS A 103 15.27 -8.02 -16.24
N SER A 104 16.25 -7.44 -15.54
CA SER A 104 17.20 -8.14 -14.67
C SER A 104 16.81 -8.05 -13.19
N GLY A 105 15.89 -7.15 -12.85
CA GLY A 105 15.55 -6.81 -11.47
C GLY A 105 16.52 -5.81 -10.84
N GLY A 106 17.51 -5.32 -11.60
CA GLY A 106 18.46 -4.31 -11.16
C GLY A 106 17.80 -3.00 -10.74
N THR A 107 18.45 -2.29 -9.82
CA THR A 107 17.95 -1.03 -9.25
C THR A 107 17.91 0.13 -10.26
N ASN A 108 18.71 0.09 -11.33
CA ASN A 108 18.62 0.98 -12.48
C ASN A 108 17.37 0.76 -13.36
N GLN A 109 16.60 -0.29 -13.10
CA GLN A 109 15.33 -0.58 -13.78
C GLN A 109 14.13 -0.32 -12.86
N LYS A 110 14.36 0.25 -11.67
CA LYS A 110 13.33 0.61 -10.72
C LYS A 110 12.97 2.08 -10.84
N TRP A 111 11.67 2.35 -10.86
CA TRP A 111 11.07 3.63 -11.15
C TRP A 111 9.87 3.87 -10.23
N VAL A 112 9.69 5.13 -9.84
CA VAL A 112 8.54 5.60 -9.09
C VAL A 112 7.91 6.74 -9.88
N VAL A 113 6.64 6.57 -10.27
CA VAL A 113 5.84 7.66 -10.82
C VAL A 113 5.22 8.43 -9.64
N THR A 114 5.55 9.71 -9.48
CA THR A 114 5.10 10.53 -8.36
C THR A 114 3.82 11.29 -8.70
N ALA A 115 3.08 11.76 -7.69
CA ALA A 115 1.93 12.65 -7.87
C ALA A 115 2.32 13.99 -8.51
N ALA A 116 3.58 14.42 -8.34
CA ALA A 116 4.13 15.60 -9.02
C ALA A 116 4.45 15.33 -10.50
N ARG A 117 4.06 14.16 -11.04
CA ARG A 117 4.29 13.70 -12.40
C ARG A 117 5.76 13.47 -12.74
N ASP A 118 6.60 13.22 -11.74
CA ASP A 118 7.98 12.80 -11.98
C ASP A 118 8.05 11.29 -12.17
N ILE A 119 8.94 10.82 -13.04
CA ILE A 119 9.32 9.40 -13.10
C ILE A 119 10.73 9.31 -12.53
N VAL A 120 10.86 8.84 -11.29
CA VAL A 120 12.09 8.90 -10.49
C VAL A 120 12.76 7.54 -10.47
N ASN A 121 14.07 7.48 -10.72
CA ASN A 121 14.87 6.31 -10.37
C ASN A 121 15.35 6.45 -8.92
N PRO A 122 14.91 5.59 -7.98
CA PRO A 122 15.21 5.76 -6.55
C PRO A 122 16.70 5.59 -6.20
N GLN A 123 17.44 4.76 -6.94
CA GLN A 123 18.87 4.56 -6.69
C GLN A 123 19.67 5.84 -7.01
N ALA A 124 19.36 6.49 -8.12
CA ALA A 124 20.06 7.68 -8.56
C ALA A 124 19.55 8.97 -7.90
N ASP A 125 18.36 8.93 -7.27
CA ASP A 125 17.60 10.10 -6.81
C ASP A 125 17.45 11.15 -7.93
N LYS A 126 17.05 10.68 -9.12
CA LYS A 126 16.98 11.47 -10.36
C LYS A 126 15.73 11.14 -11.17
N CYS A 127 15.29 12.13 -11.94
CA CYS A 127 14.08 12.08 -12.75
C CYS A 127 14.40 11.72 -14.19
N ALA A 128 13.53 10.94 -14.85
CA ALA A 128 13.51 10.80 -16.29
C ALA A 128 13.26 12.18 -16.92
N ASP A 129 14.12 12.55 -17.85
CA ASP A 129 14.32 13.91 -18.32
C ASP A 129 14.46 13.91 -19.85
N VAL A 130 13.73 14.80 -20.53
CA VAL A 130 13.98 15.09 -21.94
C VAL A 130 15.21 15.99 -22.03
N THR A 131 16.26 15.45 -22.65
CA THR A 131 17.58 16.10 -22.73
C THR A 131 17.47 17.53 -23.29
N GLY A 132 17.97 18.49 -22.53
CA GLY A 132 18.03 19.90 -22.92
C GLY A 132 16.67 20.58 -23.06
N ASN A 133 15.60 20.01 -22.50
CA ASN A 133 14.23 20.51 -22.68
C ASN A 133 13.85 20.67 -24.17
N ASN A 134 14.40 19.79 -25.02
CA ASN A 134 14.22 19.84 -26.47
C ASN A 134 13.03 18.98 -26.88
N SER A 135 11.99 19.61 -27.46
CA SER A 135 10.78 18.91 -27.90
C SER A 135 10.90 18.27 -29.29
N ALA A 136 12.07 18.27 -29.94
CA ALA A 136 12.25 17.63 -31.24
C ALA A 136 12.07 16.10 -31.15
N ASN A 137 11.48 15.49 -32.19
CA ASN A 137 11.40 14.04 -32.30
C ASN A 137 12.80 13.42 -32.32
N GLY A 138 12.96 12.30 -31.62
CA GLY A 138 14.26 11.63 -31.49
C GLY A 138 15.14 12.19 -30.37
N THR A 139 14.70 13.22 -29.65
CA THR A 139 15.43 13.70 -28.48
C THR A 139 15.54 12.58 -27.45
N ARG A 140 16.75 12.24 -27.04
CA ARG A 140 16.99 11.15 -26.10
C ARG A 140 16.49 11.51 -24.70
N LEU A 141 15.96 10.52 -23.98
CA LEU A 141 15.71 10.64 -22.55
C LEU A 141 16.97 10.26 -21.77
N GLN A 142 17.14 10.93 -20.64
CA GLN A 142 18.20 10.74 -19.68
C GLN A 142 17.64 10.73 -18.26
N ILE A 143 18.48 10.45 -17.27
CA ILE A 143 18.22 10.86 -15.89
C ILE A 143 18.90 12.19 -15.59
N TRP A 144 18.21 13.06 -14.84
CA TRP A 144 18.77 14.32 -14.38
C TRP A 144 18.29 14.63 -12.97
N THR A 145 18.99 15.51 -12.26
CA THR A 145 18.50 16.04 -10.99
C THR A 145 17.07 16.55 -11.16
N CYS A 146 16.17 16.14 -10.26
CA CYS A 146 14.78 16.56 -10.32
C CYS A 146 14.69 18.07 -10.08
N THR A 147 14.34 18.83 -11.12
CA THR A 147 14.23 20.30 -11.12
C THR A 147 12.79 20.79 -11.06
N GLY A 148 11.82 19.91 -11.33
CA GLY A 148 10.43 20.28 -11.50
C GLY A 148 10.10 20.90 -12.87
N GLY A 149 11.08 21.00 -13.77
CA GLY A 149 10.90 21.51 -15.13
C GLY A 149 9.95 20.67 -15.97
N ALA A 150 9.31 21.29 -16.97
CA ALA A 150 8.31 20.64 -17.83
C ALA A 150 8.85 19.41 -18.58
N ASN A 151 10.15 19.38 -18.87
CA ASN A 151 10.85 18.24 -19.48
C ASN A 151 11.00 17.00 -18.58
N GLN A 152 10.61 17.10 -17.31
CA GLN A 152 10.62 16.00 -16.34
C GLN A 152 9.21 15.60 -15.89
N LYS A 153 8.17 16.22 -16.47
CA LYS A 153 6.78 15.99 -16.11
C LYS A 153 6.10 15.07 -17.11
N TRP A 154 5.59 13.96 -16.60
CA TRP A 154 5.06 12.84 -17.37
C TRP A 154 3.65 12.48 -16.92
N THR A 155 2.77 12.33 -17.90
CA THR A 155 1.48 11.66 -17.77
C THR A 155 1.70 10.21 -18.16
N ALA A 156 2.03 9.37 -17.18
CA ALA A 156 2.14 7.94 -17.40
C ALA A 156 0.75 7.26 -17.35
N PRO A 157 0.56 6.10 -18.00
CA PRO A 157 -0.52 5.20 -17.65
C PRO A 157 -0.29 4.86 -16.19
N ALA A 158 -1.09 5.46 -15.33
CA ALA A 158 -0.92 5.24 -13.93
C ALA A 158 -1.07 3.74 -13.67
N THR A 159 -0.47 3.21 -12.61
CA THR A 159 -1.08 2.09 -11.87
C THR A 159 -2.49 2.44 -11.33
N GLY A 160 -3.18 3.42 -11.93
CA GLY A 160 -4.39 4.08 -11.52
C GLY A 160 -4.15 5.22 -10.53
N GLY A 161 -4.04 6.46 -11.05
CA GLY A 161 -4.61 7.65 -10.41
C GLY A 161 -6.14 7.72 -10.60
N GLY A 162 -6.71 6.72 -11.28
CA GLY A 162 -8.05 6.23 -11.01
C GLY A 162 -7.97 5.15 -9.95
N THR A 163 -8.98 5.07 -9.10
CA THR A 163 -9.14 4.00 -8.12
C THR A 163 -8.81 2.64 -8.76
N PRO A 164 -7.94 1.78 -8.18
CA PRO A 164 -7.81 0.40 -8.64
C PRO A 164 -9.21 -0.18 -8.82
N SER A 165 -9.48 -0.95 -9.88
CA SER A 165 -10.83 -1.49 -10.10
C SER A 165 -11.34 -2.15 -8.80
N GLY A 166 -12.30 -1.51 -8.13
CA GLY A 166 -12.86 -1.99 -6.87
C GLY A 166 -12.38 -1.35 -5.55
N PHE A 167 -11.39 -0.47 -5.49
CA PHE A 167 -11.22 0.37 -4.28
C PHE A 167 -12.25 1.51 -4.30
N VAL A 168 -12.55 2.11 -3.15
CA VAL A 168 -13.61 3.14 -3.04
C VAL A 168 -13.10 4.51 -2.63
N VAL A 169 -11.79 4.64 -2.38
CA VAL A 169 -11.11 5.89 -2.05
C VAL A 169 -10.17 6.23 -3.19
N SER A 170 -10.39 7.36 -3.86
CA SER A 170 -9.45 7.86 -4.87
C SER A 170 -8.18 8.42 -4.23
N GLU A 171 -7.11 8.57 -5.01
CA GLU A 171 -5.87 9.20 -4.54
C GLU A 171 -6.12 10.66 -4.09
N ALA A 172 -6.97 11.40 -4.79
CA ALA A 172 -7.34 12.76 -4.40
C ALA A 172 -8.02 12.81 -3.03
N GLN A 173 -8.94 11.87 -2.76
CA GLN A 173 -9.60 11.75 -1.46
C GLN A 173 -8.60 11.31 -0.39
N PHE A 174 -7.70 10.37 -0.68
CA PHE A 174 -6.64 9.98 0.25
C PHE A 174 -5.73 11.16 0.61
N ASN A 175 -5.34 11.98 -0.39
CA ASN A 175 -4.56 13.20 -0.17
C ASN A 175 -5.33 14.24 0.67
N GLN A 176 -6.65 14.36 0.46
CA GLN A 176 -7.51 15.23 1.28
C GLN A 176 -7.64 14.73 2.72
N MET A 177 -7.68 13.42 2.93
CA MET A 177 -7.72 12.80 4.26
C MET A 177 -6.41 13.04 5.04
N PHE A 178 -5.27 12.96 4.34
CA PHE A 178 -3.92 13.00 4.91
C PHE A 178 -3.00 14.03 4.24
N PRO A 179 -3.25 15.34 4.45
CA PRO A 179 -2.53 16.41 3.77
C PRO A 179 -1.08 16.57 4.25
N ASN A 180 -0.77 16.18 5.49
CA ASN A 180 0.55 16.35 6.13
C ASN A 180 1.31 15.04 6.30
N ARG A 181 0.90 13.97 5.62
CA ARG A 181 1.50 12.64 5.81
C ARG A 181 2.98 12.62 5.46
N ASN A 182 3.70 11.73 6.11
CA ASN A 182 5.04 11.35 5.71
C ASN A 182 5.01 10.72 4.31
N GLY A 183 6.00 11.06 3.47
CA GLY A 183 6.15 10.50 2.11
C GLY A 183 6.27 8.97 2.05
N PHE A 184 6.61 8.33 3.17
CA PHE A 184 6.54 6.88 3.36
C PHE A 184 5.15 6.30 3.08
N TYR A 185 4.08 6.97 3.51
CA TYR A 185 2.71 6.48 3.33
C TYR A 185 2.16 6.89 1.97
N THR A 186 2.43 6.08 0.97
CA THR A 186 1.97 6.33 -0.40
C THR A 186 0.60 5.72 -0.63
N TYR A 187 -0.21 6.36 -1.48
CA TYR A 187 -1.47 5.79 -1.95
C TYR A 187 -1.21 4.49 -2.75
N SER A 188 -0.13 4.45 -3.55
CA SER A 188 0.30 3.25 -4.26
C SER A 188 0.68 2.10 -3.33
N GLY A 189 1.28 2.39 -2.17
CA GLY A 189 1.56 1.38 -1.14
C GLY A 189 0.27 0.77 -0.59
N LEU A 190 -0.74 1.61 -0.31
CA LEU A 190 -2.06 1.15 0.17
C LEU A 190 -2.74 0.29 -0.89
N THR A 191 -2.81 0.76 -2.13
CA THR A 191 -3.49 0.02 -3.20
C THR A 191 -2.78 -1.28 -3.57
N ALA A 192 -1.44 -1.33 -3.50
CA ALA A 192 -0.68 -2.58 -3.65
C ALA A 192 -0.94 -3.59 -2.52
N ALA A 193 -1.33 -3.12 -1.32
CA ALA A 193 -1.65 -3.98 -0.19
C ALA A 193 -3.06 -4.59 -0.25
N LEU A 194 -4.01 -3.96 -0.96
CA LEU A 194 -5.42 -4.40 -1.01
C LEU A 194 -5.58 -5.85 -1.49
N GLY A 195 -4.71 -6.31 -2.40
CA GLY A 195 -4.74 -7.69 -2.90
C GLY A 195 -4.51 -8.76 -1.84
N ALA A 196 -3.91 -8.42 -0.68
CA ALA A 196 -3.76 -9.34 0.44
C ALA A 196 -5.09 -9.66 1.14
N TYR A 197 -6.08 -8.77 1.03
CA TYR A 197 -7.40 -8.92 1.67
C TYR A 197 -8.52 -8.49 0.71
N PRO A 198 -8.88 -9.30 -0.30
CA PRO A 198 -9.86 -8.91 -1.32
C PRO A 198 -11.27 -8.57 -0.80
N ALA A 199 -11.64 -9.08 0.38
CA ALA A 199 -12.92 -8.78 1.03
C ALA A 199 -12.97 -7.35 1.62
N PHE A 200 -11.83 -6.78 1.99
CA PHE A 200 -11.72 -5.42 2.52
C PHE A 200 -12.20 -4.42 1.46
N THR A 201 -13.25 -3.66 1.78
CA THR A 201 -13.92 -2.75 0.84
C THR A 201 -14.43 -3.42 -0.43
N GLY A 202 -14.47 -4.76 -0.47
CA GLY A 202 -15.01 -5.59 -1.55
C GLY A 202 -16.36 -6.22 -1.21
N THR A 203 -16.87 -5.99 0.00
CA THR A 203 -18.05 -6.65 0.57
C THR A 203 -19.16 -5.64 0.88
N GLY A 204 -20.41 -5.99 0.58
CA GLY A 204 -21.57 -5.13 0.87
C GLY A 204 -21.86 -4.08 -0.20
N SER A 205 -22.78 -3.17 0.11
CA SER A 205 -23.14 -2.05 -0.79
C SER A 205 -22.01 -1.03 -0.90
N ASP A 206 -22.08 -0.16 -1.91
CA ASP A 206 -21.08 0.91 -2.09
C ASP A 206 -20.97 1.82 -0.85
N THR A 207 -22.08 2.04 -0.15
CA THR A 207 -22.12 2.73 1.14
C THR A 207 -21.31 2.00 2.21
N VAL A 208 -21.53 0.69 2.39
CA VAL A 208 -20.80 -0.12 3.38
C VAL A 208 -19.32 -0.16 3.06
N ARG A 209 -18.95 -0.31 1.79
CA ARG A 209 -17.55 -0.33 1.34
C ARG A 209 -16.85 1.01 1.67
N LYS A 210 -17.50 2.14 1.41
CA LYS A 210 -16.98 3.48 1.74
C LYS A 210 -16.93 3.72 3.25
N GLN A 211 -17.93 3.26 4.00
CA GLN A 211 -17.92 3.32 5.46
C GLN A 211 -16.76 2.50 6.04
N GLU A 212 -16.52 1.29 5.53
CA GLU A 212 -15.38 0.47 5.96
C GLU A 212 -14.05 1.16 5.63
N ALA A 213 -13.88 1.68 4.42
CA ALA A 213 -12.66 2.38 4.02
C ALA A 213 -12.39 3.59 4.92
N ALA A 214 -13.42 4.41 5.18
CA ALA A 214 -13.31 5.55 6.08
C ALA A 214 -13.00 5.11 7.52
N ALA A 215 -13.58 4.01 8.01
CA ALA A 215 -13.35 3.51 9.36
C ALA A 215 -11.91 3.02 9.55
N PHE A 216 -11.37 2.29 8.57
CA PHE A 216 -9.97 1.87 8.57
C PHE A 216 -9.05 3.09 8.58
N LEU A 217 -9.22 4.01 7.63
CA LEU A 217 -8.37 5.19 7.50
C LEU A 217 -8.48 6.14 8.71
N ALA A 218 -9.65 6.25 9.35
CA ALA A 218 -9.84 7.08 10.53
C ALA A 218 -9.10 6.53 11.76
N ASN A 219 -9.10 5.21 11.95
CA ASN A 219 -8.28 4.61 12.99
C ASN A 219 -6.78 4.77 12.69
N VAL A 220 -6.37 4.56 11.43
CA VAL A 220 -4.99 4.83 10.99
C VAL A 220 -4.57 6.28 11.25
N ASN A 221 -5.46 7.24 10.95
CA ASN A 221 -5.25 8.66 11.26
C ASN A 221 -4.96 8.87 12.74
N HIS A 222 -5.69 8.19 13.63
CA HIS A 222 -5.49 8.31 15.06
C HIS A 222 -4.16 7.70 15.52
N GLU A 223 -3.84 6.47 15.10
CA GLU A 223 -2.62 5.76 15.52
C GLU A 223 -1.32 6.48 15.12
N THR A 224 -1.34 7.23 14.02
CA THR A 224 -0.14 7.78 13.37
C THR A 224 -0.05 9.30 13.38
N GLY A 225 -1.01 9.98 14.01
CA GLY A 225 -1.12 11.44 13.96
C GLY A 225 -1.35 11.96 12.53
N GLY A 226 -2.24 11.31 11.78
CA GLY A 226 -2.54 11.65 10.40
C GLY A 226 -1.46 11.20 9.42
N LEU A 227 -0.88 10.02 9.64
CA LEU A 227 0.22 9.43 8.86
C LEU A 227 1.52 10.24 8.92
N VAL A 228 1.70 11.10 9.92
CA VAL A 228 2.95 11.85 10.13
C VAL A 228 4.05 10.94 10.67
N TYR A 229 3.69 10.01 11.56
CA TYR A 229 4.63 9.14 12.24
C TYR A 229 4.62 7.72 11.65
N VAL A 230 5.80 7.23 11.27
CA VAL A 230 6.02 5.86 10.77
C VAL A 230 6.31 4.88 11.91
N VAL A 231 6.90 5.39 12.99
CA VAL A 231 7.34 4.62 14.15
C VAL A 231 6.82 5.28 15.43
N GLU A 232 6.69 4.49 16.49
CA GLU A 232 6.40 4.99 17.84
C GLU A 232 7.40 6.07 18.27
N GLN A 233 6.93 7.17 18.86
CA GLN A 233 7.78 8.30 19.18
C GLN A 233 8.52 8.14 20.52
N ASN A 234 7.93 7.43 21.49
CA ASN A 234 8.54 7.23 22.79
C ASN A 234 9.52 6.06 22.75
N THR A 235 10.77 6.33 22.40
CA THR A 235 11.81 5.30 22.28
C THR A 235 12.13 4.59 23.60
N ALA A 236 11.80 5.18 24.74
CA ALA A 236 11.95 4.53 26.05
C ALA A 236 11.07 3.28 26.19
N ASN A 237 9.95 3.22 25.45
CA ASN A 237 9.04 2.08 25.49
C ASN A 237 9.52 0.89 24.65
N TYR A 238 10.47 1.09 23.72
CA TYR A 238 10.82 0.07 22.73
C TYR A 238 11.17 -1.31 23.33
N PRO A 239 11.91 -1.41 24.45
CA PRO A 239 12.24 -2.69 25.07
C PRO A 239 11.05 -3.43 25.68
N HIS A 240 9.87 -2.79 25.83
CA HIS A 240 8.68 -3.40 26.44
C HIS A 240 7.97 -4.39 25.53
N TYR A 241 8.12 -4.24 24.21
CA TYR A 241 7.36 -5.00 23.22
C TYR A 241 7.96 -6.37 22.88
N CYS A 242 8.80 -6.89 23.76
CA CYS A 242 9.35 -8.23 23.65
C CYS A 242 8.72 -9.12 24.73
N ASP A 243 7.79 -9.98 24.33
CA ASP A 243 7.25 -11.01 25.19
C ASP A 243 8.15 -12.25 25.16
N TRP A 244 8.97 -12.40 26.21
CA TRP A 244 9.87 -13.55 26.40
C TRP A 244 9.15 -14.85 26.77
N SER A 245 7.85 -14.82 27.05
CA SER A 245 7.08 -16.05 27.27
C SER A 245 6.81 -16.80 25.96
N GLN A 246 6.97 -16.14 24.81
CA GLN A 246 6.85 -16.74 23.49
C GLN A 246 8.05 -17.66 23.21
N SER A 247 7.80 -18.88 22.74
CA SER A 247 8.85 -19.88 22.48
C SER A 247 9.86 -19.47 21.41
N TYR A 248 9.48 -18.58 20.50
CA TYR A 248 10.34 -18.01 19.46
C TYR A 248 11.08 -16.74 19.90
N GLY A 249 10.83 -16.23 21.12
CA GLY A 249 11.49 -15.07 21.68
C GLY A 249 11.45 -13.82 20.79
N CYS A 250 12.57 -13.10 20.76
CA CYS A 250 12.72 -11.80 20.10
C CYS A 250 14.00 -11.78 19.23
N PRO A 251 14.04 -12.54 18.13
CA PRO A 251 15.27 -12.75 17.35
C PRO A 251 15.84 -11.47 16.72
N ALA A 252 15.01 -10.46 16.44
CA ALA A 252 15.47 -9.16 15.95
C ALA A 252 16.02 -8.25 17.06
N GLY A 253 15.94 -8.66 18.33
CA GLY A 253 16.38 -7.93 19.52
C GLY A 253 15.22 -7.47 20.41
N GLN A 254 15.50 -7.30 21.70
CA GLN A 254 14.50 -6.93 22.72
C GLN A 254 13.75 -5.64 22.38
N ALA A 255 14.44 -4.64 21.81
CA ALA A 255 13.88 -3.33 21.49
C ALA A 255 13.44 -3.22 20.01
N ALA A 256 13.19 -4.34 19.32
CA ALA A 256 12.93 -4.34 17.87
C ALA A 256 11.45 -4.36 17.49
N TYR A 257 10.52 -4.57 18.43
CA TYR A 257 9.09 -4.81 18.15
C TYR A 257 8.16 -3.67 18.59
N TYR A 258 8.68 -2.44 18.65
CA TYR A 258 7.90 -1.22 18.88
C TYR A 258 6.90 -0.93 17.75
N GLY A 259 6.01 0.03 17.99
CA GLY A 259 4.95 0.39 17.04
C GLY A 259 5.48 0.90 15.70
N ARG A 260 5.02 0.28 14.60
CA ARG A 260 5.32 0.73 13.22
C ARG A 260 4.10 0.71 12.31
N GLY A 261 4.15 1.54 11.27
CA GLY A 261 3.21 1.48 10.17
C GLY A 261 1.81 2.02 10.55
N PRO A 262 0.79 1.78 9.72
CA PRO A 262 -0.49 2.49 9.80
C PRO A 262 -1.33 2.14 11.03
N ILE A 263 -1.08 1.00 11.68
CA ILE A 263 -1.78 0.56 12.90
C ILE A 263 -0.84 0.50 14.11
N GLN A 264 0.38 1.06 14.00
CA GLN A 264 1.40 0.97 15.04
C GLN A 264 1.63 -0.48 15.52
N LEU A 265 1.83 -1.41 14.59
CA LEU A 265 2.05 -2.84 14.87
C LEU A 265 3.15 -2.98 15.92
N SER A 266 2.81 -3.58 17.05
CA SER A 266 3.67 -3.69 18.24
C SER A 266 3.64 -5.13 18.77
N TRP A 267 4.67 -5.53 19.52
CA TRP A 267 4.87 -6.86 20.10
C TRP A 267 5.35 -7.96 19.15
N ASN A 268 6.39 -8.70 19.56
CA ASN A 268 6.97 -9.81 18.81
C ASN A 268 5.93 -10.84 18.33
N PHE A 269 4.92 -11.17 19.13
CA PHE A 269 3.87 -12.11 18.73
C PHE A 269 2.97 -11.59 17.60
N ASN A 270 2.71 -10.28 17.55
CA ASN A 270 1.94 -9.68 16.45
C ASN A 270 2.78 -9.61 15.17
N TYR A 271 4.07 -9.27 15.27
CA TYR A 271 4.98 -9.33 14.13
C TYR A 271 5.08 -10.76 13.58
N LYS A 272 5.14 -11.78 14.44
CA LYS A 272 5.10 -13.19 14.03
C LYS A 272 3.78 -13.54 13.32
N ALA A 273 2.64 -13.24 13.93
CA ALA A 273 1.34 -13.59 13.38
C ALA A 273 1.03 -12.86 12.07
N ALA A 274 1.38 -11.57 11.96
CA ALA A 274 1.27 -10.81 10.72
C ALA A 274 2.21 -11.37 9.65
N GLY A 275 3.46 -11.67 10.01
CA GLY A 275 4.44 -12.23 9.10
C GLY A 275 4.00 -13.58 8.50
N ASP A 276 3.52 -14.49 9.35
CA ASP A 276 2.98 -15.78 8.93
C ASP A 276 1.81 -15.63 7.95
N ALA A 277 0.87 -14.75 8.27
CA ALA A 277 -0.32 -14.52 7.44
C ALA A 277 0.02 -13.89 6.08
N LEU A 278 1.06 -13.05 6.03
CA LEU A 278 1.46 -12.31 4.83
C LEU A 278 2.55 -13.02 4.01
N GLY A 279 3.15 -14.08 4.54
CA GLY A 279 4.31 -14.74 3.92
C GLY A 279 5.58 -13.88 3.95
N ILE A 280 5.76 -13.06 4.98
CA ILE A 280 6.88 -12.11 5.13
C ILE A 280 7.51 -12.35 6.50
N ASP A 281 8.83 -12.52 6.59
CA ASP A 281 9.51 -12.70 7.88
C ASP A 281 9.61 -11.39 8.67
N LEU A 282 8.51 -10.99 9.29
CA LEU A 282 8.42 -9.80 10.13
C LEU A 282 8.94 -10.05 11.55
N LEU A 283 9.06 -11.31 12.00
CA LEU A 283 9.66 -11.61 13.29
C LEU A 283 11.18 -11.43 13.23
N GLY A 284 11.83 -11.93 12.18
CA GLY A 284 13.27 -11.76 11.94
C GLY A 284 13.64 -10.38 11.39
N ASN A 285 12.75 -9.75 10.62
CA ASN A 285 12.98 -8.44 10.02
C ASN A 285 11.81 -7.45 10.23
N PRO A 286 11.57 -6.99 11.47
CA PRO A 286 10.46 -6.10 11.79
C PRO A 286 10.59 -4.71 11.14
N TRP A 287 11.80 -4.30 10.72
CA TRP A 287 12.02 -3.00 10.08
C TRP A 287 11.39 -2.88 8.68
N LEU A 288 10.98 -3.98 8.05
CA LEU A 288 10.22 -3.91 6.80
C LEU A 288 8.95 -3.06 6.95
N VAL A 289 8.31 -3.07 8.11
CA VAL A 289 7.08 -2.29 8.40
C VAL A 289 7.33 -0.77 8.41
N GLN A 290 8.58 -0.31 8.56
CA GLN A 290 8.96 1.11 8.47
C GLN A 290 9.77 1.47 7.21
N ASN A 291 10.18 0.48 6.42
CA ASN A 291 11.04 0.67 5.25
C ASN A 291 10.33 0.36 3.93
N ASP A 292 9.24 -0.41 3.96
CA ASP A 292 8.42 -0.73 2.79
C ASP A 292 6.96 -0.34 3.05
N SER A 293 6.47 0.62 2.28
CA SER A 293 5.10 1.17 2.41
C SER A 293 4.03 0.10 2.21
N ALA A 294 4.19 -0.78 1.21
CA ALA A 294 3.21 -1.82 0.93
C ALA A 294 3.18 -2.87 2.04
N VAL A 295 4.33 -3.23 2.60
CA VAL A 295 4.41 -4.10 3.79
C VAL A 295 3.70 -3.44 4.97
N ALA A 296 3.94 -2.16 5.23
CA ALA A 296 3.26 -1.42 6.30
C ALA A 296 1.74 -1.47 6.13
N TRP A 297 1.22 -1.16 4.94
CA TRP A 297 -0.21 -1.24 4.65
C TRP A 297 -0.78 -2.66 4.78
N LYS A 298 -0.04 -3.69 4.34
CA LYS A 298 -0.44 -5.09 4.55
C LYS A 298 -0.59 -5.43 6.04
N THR A 299 0.28 -4.92 6.92
CA THR A 299 0.13 -5.15 8.36
C THR A 299 -1.11 -4.47 8.94
N GLY A 300 -1.44 -3.26 8.48
CA GLY A 300 -2.68 -2.58 8.87
C GLY A 300 -3.92 -3.35 8.43
N LEU A 301 -3.94 -3.81 7.17
CA LEU A 301 -5.04 -4.63 6.64
C LEU A 301 -5.13 -5.99 7.32
N TRP A 302 -3.99 -6.62 7.65
CA TRP A 302 -3.96 -7.85 8.43
C TRP A 302 -4.68 -7.68 9.75
N TYR A 303 -4.35 -6.63 10.51
CA TYR A 303 -5.01 -6.37 11.78
C TYR A 303 -6.52 -6.17 11.59
N TRP A 304 -6.89 -5.28 10.67
CA TRP A 304 -8.29 -4.91 10.38
C TRP A 304 -9.18 -6.11 10.01
N ASN A 305 -8.65 -7.04 9.23
CA ASN A 305 -9.42 -8.14 8.66
C ASN A 305 -9.38 -9.41 9.52
N THR A 306 -8.40 -9.57 10.41
CA THR A 306 -8.15 -10.84 11.09
C THR A 306 -8.13 -10.77 12.62
N GLN A 307 -7.92 -9.59 13.20
CA GLN A 307 -7.73 -9.44 14.65
C GLN A 307 -8.95 -8.81 15.31
N SER A 308 -9.37 -9.36 16.44
CA SER A 308 -10.40 -8.76 17.30
C SER A 308 -9.80 -7.89 18.41
N GLY A 309 -8.49 -7.96 18.65
CA GLY A 309 -7.82 -7.27 19.76
C GLY A 309 -8.58 -7.47 21.09
N PRO A 310 -8.84 -6.39 21.87
CA PRO A 310 -9.63 -6.47 23.09
C PRO A 310 -11.16 -6.49 22.85
N GLY A 311 -11.60 -6.44 21.60
CA GLY A 311 -13.01 -6.58 21.21
C GLY A 311 -13.44 -8.02 20.98
N THR A 312 -14.63 -8.20 20.41
CA THR A 312 -15.25 -9.52 20.16
C THR A 312 -15.39 -9.86 18.68
N MET A 313 -15.00 -8.95 17.78
CA MET A 313 -15.08 -9.13 16.33
C MET A 313 -13.96 -8.36 15.64
N THR A 314 -13.67 -8.72 14.39
CA THR A 314 -12.73 -7.94 13.57
C THR A 314 -13.35 -6.59 13.19
N PRO A 315 -12.54 -5.54 13.04
CA PRO A 315 -13.00 -4.27 12.49
C PRO A 315 -13.72 -4.41 11.13
N HIS A 316 -13.24 -5.30 10.25
CA HIS A 316 -13.93 -5.65 9.00
C HIS A 316 -15.38 -6.10 9.24
N ASN A 317 -15.57 -7.10 10.11
CA ASN A 317 -16.90 -7.61 10.43
C ASN A 317 -17.78 -6.58 11.15
N ALA A 318 -17.19 -5.70 11.97
CA ALA A 318 -17.93 -4.62 12.62
C ALA A 318 -18.58 -3.68 11.60
N MET A 319 -17.86 -3.36 10.52
CA MET A 319 -18.38 -2.49 9.46
C MET A 319 -19.32 -3.22 8.51
N VAL A 320 -18.93 -4.39 8.01
CA VAL A 320 -19.73 -5.16 7.03
C VAL A 320 -21.07 -5.62 7.62
N ASN A 321 -21.09 -6.02 8.90
CA ASN A 321 -22.32 -6.47 9.57
C ASN A 321 -23.09 -5.34 10.27
N SER A 322 -22.71 -4.07 10.02
CA SER A 322 -23.37 -2.90 10.62
C SER A 322 -23.41 -2.90 12.16
N ALA A 323 -22.41 -3.52 12.81
CA ALA A 323 -22.27 -3.46 14.27
C ALA A 323 -21.87 -2.05 14.73
N GLY A 324 -21.14 -1.32 13.88
CA GLY A 324 -20.85 0.11 14.03
C GLY A 324 -19.38 0.43 14.28
N PHE A 325 -19.00 1.70 14.04
CA PHE A 325 -17.63 2.17 14.13
C PHE A 325 -17.02 2.00 15.53
N GLY A 326 -17.82 2.10 16.59
CA GLY A 326 -17.36 1.90 17.97
C GLY A 326 -16.77 0.51 18.23
N GLN A 327 -17.23 -0.53 17.53
CA GLN A 327 -16.63 -1.86 17.64
C GLN A 327 -15.23 -1.91 17.01
N THR A 328 -14.95 -1.08 16.01
CA THR A 328 -13.59 -0.98 15.43
C THR A 328 -12.62 -0.35 16.44
N ILE A 329 -13.06 0.70 17.15
CA ILE A 329 -12.29 1.33 18.23
C ILE A 329 -12.02 0.31 19.33
N ARG A 330 -13.07 -0.45 19.72
CA ARG A 330 -12.96 -1.49 20.74
C ARG A 330 -11.94 -2.56 20.36
N SER A 331 -11.90 -2.97 19.10
CA SER A 331 -10.97 -3.99 18.64
C SER A 331 -9.54 -3.50 18.44
N ILE A 332 -9.29 -2.19 18.36
CA ILE A 332 -7.94 -1.63 18.15
C ILE A 332 -7.32 -1.21 19.49
N ASN A 333 -8.05 -0.45 20.31
CA ASN A 333 -7.52 0.05 21.58
C ASN A 333 -8.58 0.12 22.69
N GLY A 334 -9.60 -0.74 22.61
CA GLY A 334 -10.76 -0.69 23.50
C GLY A 334 -10.46 -0.88 24.99
N SER A 335 -9.39 -1.59 25.33
CA SER A 335 -8.97 -1.77 26.72
C SER A 335 -8.49 -0.45 27.36
N LEU A 336 -8.06 0.53 26.57
CA LEU A 336 -7.57 1.82 27.06
C LEU A 336 -8.57 2.97 26.82
N GLU A 337 -9.45 2.85 25.83
CA GLU A 337 -10.29 3.97 25.38
C GLU A 337 -11.78 3.82 25.70
N CYS A 338 -12.36 2.63 25.45
CA CYS A 338 -13.79 2.40 25.57
C CYS A 338 -14.28 2.34 27.03
N ASP A 339 -15.60 2.26 27.21
CA ASP A 339 -16.30 2.14 28.50
C ASP A 339 -15.98 3.31 29.44
N GLY A 340 -15.82 4.51 28.86
CA GLY A 340 -15.55 5.76 29.57
C GLY A 340 -14.10 5.95 30.01
N ARG A 341 -13.17 5.08 29.62
CA ARG A 341 -11.75 5.16 30.03
C ARG A 341 -11.01 6.34 29.40
N ASN A 342 -11.26 6.61 28.12
CA ASN A 342 -10.69 7.79 27.45
C ASN A 342 -11.65 8.38 26.41
N PRO A 343 -12.70 9.11 26.86
CA PRO A 343 -13.69 9.69 25.97
C PRO A 343 -13.10 10.64 24.92
N ALA A 344 -12.00 11.33 25.25
CA ALA A 344 -11.34 12.26 24.33
C ALA A 344 -10.70 11.54 23.13
N GLN A 345 -10.06 10.39 23.35
CA GLN A 345 -9.48 9.60 22.25
C GLN A 345 -10.56 8.95 21.39
N VAL A 346 -11.62 8.43 22.01
CA VAL A 346 -12.80 7.93 21.28
C VAL A 346 -13.39 9.04 20.40
N GLN A 347 -13.58 10.25 20.95
CA GLN A 347 -14.07 11.39 20.18
C GLN A 347 -13.15 11.73 19.00
N SER A 348 -11.82 11.76 19.21
CA SER A 348 -10.85 12.01 18.14
C SER A 348 -10.98 11.02 16.97
N ARG A 349 -11.19 9.73 17.25
CA ARG A 349 -11.44 8.71 16.21
C ARG A 349 -12.76 8.95 15.49
N VAL A 350 -13.82 9.27 16.23
CA VAL A 350 -15.15 9.54 15.66
C VAL A 350 -15.13 10.77 14.76
N ASP A 351 -14.44 11.84 15.17
CA ASP A 351 -14.29 13.07 14.37
C ASP A 351 -13.57 12.79 13.04
N ALA A 352 -12.50 11.99 13.07
CA ALA A 352 -11.80 11.56 11.86
C ALA A 352 -12.70 10.71 10.96
N TYR A 353 -13.48 9.78 11.54
CA TYR A 353 -14.40 8.93 10.80
C TYR A 353 -15.53 9.71 10.12
N GLN A 354 -16.12 10.67 10.82
CA GLN A 354 -17.15 11.55 10.26
C GLN A 354 -16.60 12.43 9.13
N ARG A 355 -15.40 12.99 9.31
CA ARG A 355 -14.71 13.74 8.25
C ARG A 355 -14.45 12.87 7.02
N PHE A 356 -14.00 11.63 7.21
CA PHE A 356 -13.66 10.74 6.10
C PHE A 356 -14.89 10.19 5.38
N THR A 357 -15.98 9.87 6.10
CA THR A 357 -17.25 9.49 5.46
C THR A 357 -17.85 10.66 4.67
N SER A 358 -17.70 11.91 5.15
CA SER A 358 -18.05 13.11 4.39
C SER A 358 -17.25 13.26 3.10
N ILE A 359 -15.92 13.07 3.13
CA ILE A 359 -15.06 13.09 1.92
C ILE A 359 -15.47 12.02 0.90
N LEU A 360 -15.96 10.87 1.37
CA LEU A 360 -16.44 9.78 0.52
C LEU A 360 -17.90 9.91 0.09
N GLY A 361 -18.61 10.94 0.57
CA GLY A 361 -20.00 11.20 0.22
C GLY A 361 -20.99 10.18 0.79
N VAL A 362 -20.74 9.65 1.99
CA VAL A 362 -21.63 8.68 2.67
C VAL A 362 -21.90 9.09 4.12
N ALA A 363 -23.03 8.65 4.67
CA ALA A 363 -23.33 8.82 6.10
C ALA A 363 -22.47 7.87 6.96
N PRO A 364 -22.15 8.22 8.22
CA PRO A 364 -21.31 7.39 9.11
C PRO A 364 -22.02 6.16 9.68
N GLY A 365 -23.35 6.04 9.54
CA GLY A 365 -24.10 4.95 10.17
C GLY A 365 -24.30 5.16 11.68
N ALA A 366 -24.62 4.08 12.40
CA ALA A 366 -24.94 4.09 13.82
C ALA A 366 -23.81 3.53 14.70
N ASN A 367 -23.97 3.61 16.02
CA ASN A 367 -23.07 3.03 17.02
C ASN A 367 -21.60 3.47 16.85
N LEU A 368 -21.39 4.79 16.77
CA LEU A 368 -20.06 5.36 16.51
C LEU A 368 -19.11 5.27 17.70
N TYR A 369 -19.65 5.16 18.90
CA TYR A 369 -18.91 5.21 20.15
C TYR A 369 -18.78 3.83 20.80
N CYS A 370 -17.77 3.72 21.64
CA CYS A 370 -17.58 2.72 22.67
C CYS A 370 -17.15 3.47 23.95
#